data_AF-A0A7W0CA59-F1
#
_entry.id   AF-A0A7W0CA59-F1
#
_cell.length_a   1.000
_cell.length_b   1.000
_cell.length_c   1.000
_cell.angle_alpha   90.00
_cell.angle_beta   90.00
_cell.angle_gamma   90.00
#
_symmetry.space_group_name_H-M   'P 1'
#
loop_
_entity.id
_entity.type
_entity.pdbx_description
1 polymer ?
#
loop_
_entity_poly.entity_id
_entity_poly.type
_entity_poly.pdbx_seq_one_letter_code
_entity_poly.pdbx_strand_id
1 'polypeptide(L)' 'MKKNKRLRAKIVEIFGSYDAFGKAVETDASLISRIVCGHRKLPKEKQQKWADALNCKVREIFPQ' A
#
# COMPACT_ATOMS: atom_id res chain seq x y z
N MET A 1 -8.19 -15.17 0.77
CA MET A 1 -7.13 -14.15 0.55
C MET A 1 -6.89 -13.39 1.84
N LYS A 2 -5.62 -13.16 2.22
CA LYS A 2 -5.27 -12.54 3.51
C LYS A 2 -5.18 -11.02 3.34
N LYS A 3 -5.98 -10.27 4.10
CA LYS A 3 -5.94 -8.80 4.11
C LYS A 3 -4.61 -8.31 4.68
N ASN A 4 -3.99 -7.35 4.01
CA ASN A 4 -2.77 -6.70 4.42
C ASN A 4 -3.06 -5.54 5.39
N LYS A 5 -3.36 -5.91 6.64
CA LYS A 5 -3.75 -4.97 7.71
C LYS A 5 -2.64 -3.95 8.01
N ARG A 6 -1.37 -4.33 7.86
CA ARG A 6 -0.21 -3.44 8.10
C ARG A 6 -0.12 -2.33 7.07
N LEU A 7 -0.24 -2.68 5.79
CA LEU A 7 -0.28 -1.69 4.71
C LEU A 7 -1.42 -0.70 4.91
N ARG A 8 -2.63 -1.20 5.24
CA ARG A 8 -3.78 -0.33 5.55
C ARG A 8 -3.46 0.63 6.71
N ALA A 9 -2.92 0.12 7.81
CA ALA A 9 -2.61 0.93 8.98
C ALA A 9 -1.61 2.04 8.63
N LYS A 10 -0.53 1.72 7.90
CA LYS A 10 0.47 2.71 7.48
C LYS A 10 -0.11 3.77 6.55
N ILE A 11 -0.98 3.38 5.61
CA ILE A 11 -1.63 4.35 4.72
C ILE A 11 -2.49 5.33 5.54
N VAL A 12 -3.27 4.84 6.50
CA VAL A 12 -4.10 5.69 7.35
C VAL A 12 -3.26 6.55 8.29
N GLU A 13 -2.19 6.02 8.86
CA GLU A 13 -1.28 6.73 9.77
C GLU A 13 -0.57 7.92 9.08
N ILE A 14 -0.15 7.75 7.82
CA ILE A 14 0.69 8.73 7.11
C ILE A 14 -0.14 9.65 6.20
N PHE A 15 -1.12 9.09 5.47
CA PHE A 15 -1.89 9.81 4.46
C PHE A 15 -3.37 10.03 4.86
N GLY A 16 -3.85 9.39 5.94
CA GLY A 16 -5.25 9.46 6.39
C GLY A 16 -6.24 8.65 5.55
N SER A 17 -6.06 8.60 4.23
CA SER A 17 -6.99 7.90 3.32
C SER A 17 -6.29 7.24 2.13
N TYR A 18 -6.98 6.31 1.48
CA TYR A 18 -6.51 5.67 0.23
C TYR A 18 -6.45 6.63 -0.95
N ASP A 19 -7.30 7.66 -0.97
CA ASP A 19 -7.30 8.67 -2.04
C ASP A 19 -6.04 9.55 -1.96
N ALA A 20 -5.71 10.04 -0.76
CA ALA A 20 -4.50 10.82 -0.52
C ALA A 20 -3.22 10.02 -0.83
N PHE A 21 -3.15 8.77 -0.37
CA PHE A 21 -2.04 7.89 -0.72
C PHE A 21 -1.97 7.60 -2.22
N GLY A 22 -3.12 7.36 -2.84
CA GLY A 22 -3.23 7.12 -4.27
C GLY A 22 -2.70 8.26 -5.11
N LYS A 23 -2.99 9.51 -4.72
CA LYS A 23 -2.41 10.71 -5.36
C LYS A 23 -0.88 10.74 -5.22
N ALA A 24 -0.34 10.40 -4.05
CA ALA A 24 1.10 10.41 -3.80
C ALA A 24 1.87 9.35 -4.61
N VAL A 25 1.29 8.18 -4.85
CA VAL A 25 1.93 7.08 -5.58
C VAL A 25 1.41 6.86 -7.00
N GLU A 26 0.61 7.81 -7.50
CA GLU A 26 -0.04 7.78 -8.82
C GLU A 26 -0.78 6.45 -9.06
N THR A 27 -1.62 6.08 -8.10
CA THR A 27 -2.41 4.85 -8.14
C THR A 27 -3.83 5.07 -7.66
N ASP A 28 -4.80 4.48 -8.35
CA ASP A 28 -6.21 4.54 -7.99
C ASP A 28 -6.51 3.90 -6.62
N ALA A 29 -7.37 4.54 -5.83
CA ALA A 29 -7.76 4.06 -4.49
C ALA A 29 -8.43 2.67 -4.54
N SER A 30 -9.15 2.34 -5.60
CA SER A 30 -9.74 1.01 -5.82
C SER A 30 -8.65 -0.04 -6.05
N LEU A 31 -7.58 0.32 -6.75
CA LEU A 31 -6.42 -0.54 -6.93
C LEU A 31 -5.70 -0.80 -5.60
N ILE A 32 -5.51 0.26 -4.80
CA ILE A 32 -4.97 0.15 -3.44
C ILE A 32 -5.82 -0.78 -2.59
N SER A 33 -7.15 -0.61 -2.60
CA SER A 33 -8.09 -1.47 -1.89
C SER A 33 -7.97 -2.93 -2.30
N ARG A 34 -7.86 -3.22 -3.61
CA ARG A 34 -7.65 -4.59 -4.11
C ARG A 34 -6.32 -5.19 -3.63
N ILE A 35 -5.26 -4.40 -3.54
CA ILE A 35 -3.96 -4.86 -3.04
C ILE A 35 -4.01 -5.09 -1.52
N VAL A 36 -4.61 -4.16 -0.77
CA VAL A 36 -4.82 -4.29 0.68
C VAL A 36 -5.69 -5.51 1.00
N CYS A 37 -6.71 -5.81 0.21
CA CYS A 37 -7.55 -7.00 0.40
C CYS A 37 -6.87 -8.30 -0.07
N GLY A 38 -5.70 -8.23 -0.71
CA GLY A 38 -4.99 -9.39 -1.24
C GLY A 38 -5.59 -9.95 -2.53
N HIS A 39 -6.48 -9.20 -3.19
CA HIS A 39 -7.08 -9.56 -4.48
C HIS A 39 -6.11 -9.32 -5.65
N ARG A 40 -5.12 -8.45 -5.46
CA ARG A 40 -4.07 -8.19 -6.44
C ARG A 40 -2.71 -8.11 -5.76
N LYS A 41 -1.67 -8.65 -6.42
CA LYS A 41 -0.28 -8.43 -6.02
C LYS A 41 0.27 -7.19 -6.71
N LEU A 42 0.98 -6.37 -5.96
CA LEU A 42 1.71 -5.23 -6.50
C LEU A 42 3.09 -5.70 -7.01
N PRO A 43 3.55 -5.28 -8.19
CA PRO A 43 4.90 -5.59 -8.67
C PRO A 43 5.98 -5.09 -7.70
N LYS A 44 7.11 -5.79 -7.59
CA LYS A 44 8.19 -5.46 -6.64
C LYS A 44 8.68 -4.01 -6.77
N GLU A 45 8.82 -3.51 -8.00
CA GLU A 45 9.22 -2.13 -8.28
C GLU A 45 8.25 -1.10 -7.67
N LYS A 46 6.94 -1.36 -7.78
CA LYS A 46 5.91 -0.49 -7.19
C LYS A 46 5.81 -0.68 -5.67
N GLN A 47 6.10 -1.87 -5.14
CA GLN A 47 6.17 -2.08 -3.69
C GLN A 47 7.23 -1.20 -3.04
N GLN A 48 8.38 -1.02 -3.72
CA GLN A 48 9.43 -0.11 -3.25
C GLN A 48 8.92 1.33 -3.22
N LYS A 49 8.33 1.84 -4.32
CA LYS A 49 7.74 3.20 -4.36
C LYS A 49 6.73 3.44 -3.23
N TRP A 50 5.92 2.43 -2.89
CA TRP A 50 4.95 2.52 -1.79
C TRP A 50 5.62 2.52 -0.43
N ALA A 51 6.66 1.73 -0.24
CA ALA A 51 7.43 1.69 0.99
C ALA A 51 8.16 3.02 1.26
N ASP A 52 8.76 3.61 0.22
CA ASP A 52 9.34 4.95 0.26
C ASP A 52 8.30 6.02 0.61
N ALA A 53 7.15 6.03 -0.06
CA ALA A 53 6.07 6.97 0.25
C ALA A 53 5.51 6.81 1.67
N LEU A 54 5.51 5.58 2.20
CA LEU A 54 5.07 5.26 3.56
C LEU A 54 6.22 5.30 4.59
N ASN A 55 7.41 5.80 4.20
CA ASN A 55 8.61 5.90 5.04
C ASN A 55 8.87 4.63 5.87
N CYS A 56 8.80 3.46 5.22
CA CYS A 56 8.98 2.16 5.87
C CYS A 56 9.68 1.17 4.94
N LYS A 57 10.04 -0.01 5.45
CA LYS A 57 10.67 -1.04 4.61
C LYS A 57 9.60 -1.87 3.91
N VAL A 58 9.86 -2.27 2.65
CA VAL A 58 8.96 -3.15 1.87
C VAL A 58 8.51 -4.37 2.67
N ARG A 59 9.43 -5.03 3.39
CA ARG A 59 9.14 -6.22 4.21
C ARG A 59 8.17 -5.99 5.37
N GLU A 60 7.99 -4.75 5.83
CA GLU A 60 7.06 -4.43 6.92
C GLU A 60 5.62 -4.41 6.43
N ILE A 61 5.40 -3.88 5.22
CA ILE A 61 4.09 -3.74 4.58
C ILE A 61 3.80 -4.82 3.54
N PHE A 62 4.79 -5.56 3.06
CA PHE A 62 4.66 -6.69 2.13
C PHE A 62 5.53 -7.87 2.62
N PRO A 63 5.11 -8.58 3.68
CA PRO A 63 5.78 -9.82 4.07
C PRO A 63 5.56 -10.88 2.97
N GLN A 64 6.65 -11.52 2.53
CA GLN A 64 6.63 -12.64 1.57
C GLN A 64 5.80 -13.81 2.10
#